data_AF-A0A2T3MX51-F1
#
_entry.id   AF-A0A2T3MX51-F1
#
_cell.length_a   1.000
_cell.length_b   1.000
_cell.length_c   1.000
_cell.angle_alpha   90.00
_cell.angle_beta   90.00
_cell.angle_gamma   90.00
#
_symmetry.space_group_name_H-M   'P 1'
#
loop_
_entity.id
_entity.type
_entity.pdbx_description
1 polymer ?
#
loop_
_entity_poly.entity_id
_entity_poly.type
_entity_poly.pdbx_seq_one_letter_code
_entity_poly.pdbx_strand_id
1 'polypeptide(L)'
;MENVTKMLACGTLVMGSRTYTCSNGRYLHTKTLGNTCKSRACNSCGVKSTNQWIAKQQSILPDCEWQHITFTMPDILWPIFKSNRHLLEHLFRCASDVLLHWAKQKNIDVGMFSALHTFGRQLTWNTHIDLSVTRGGLCIKSDKWKPIYFNEKLENQDPDLITPAIQSVAITRGDGQSNS
;
A
#
# COMPACT_ATOMS: atom_id res chain seq x y z
N MET A 1 -7.34 2.79 22.97
CA MET A 1 -8.67 2.51 23.54
C MET A 1 -9.80 3.07 22.65
N GLU A 2 -9.77 4.34 22.27
CA GLU A 2 -10.86 4.99 21.51
C GLU A 2 -11.27 4.28 20.19
N ASN A 3 -10.32 3.82 19.38
CA ASN A 3 -10.63 3.13 18.11
C ASN A 3 -11.40 1.81 18.29
N VAL A 4 -11.14 1.09 19.39
CA VAL A 4 -11.81 -0.18 19.70
C VAL A 4 -13.24 0.09 20.13
N THR A 5 -13.45 1.07 21.00
CA THR A 5 -14.79 1.49 21.42
C THR A 5 -15.63 1.96 20.24
N LYS A 6 -15.06 2.80 19.36
CA LYS A 6 -15.71 3.25 18.12
C LYS A 6 -16.08 2.08 17.20
N MET A 7 -15.17 1.10 17.06
CA MET A 7 -15.43 -0.11 16.27
C MET A 7 -16.61 -0.90 16.82
N LEU A 8 -16.67 -1.15 18.13
CA LEU A 8 -17.74 -1.91 18.77
C LEU A 8 -19.10 -1.21 18.66
N ALA A 9 -19.13 0.13 18.67
CA ALA A 9 -20.35 0.91 18.50
C ALA A 9 -20.77 1.12 17.02
N CYS A 10 -19.99 0.64 16.05
CA CYS A 10 -20.21 0.92 14.64
C CYS A 10 -21.55 0.35 14.14
N GLY A 11 -22.37 1.19 13.49
CA GLY A 11 -23.68 0.77 12.95
C GLY A 11 -24.79 0.67 13.99
N THR A 12 -24.48 0.90 15.27
CA THR A 12 -25.47 1.03 16.34
C THR A 12 -26.07 2.44 16.35
N LEU A 13 -27.21 2.61 17.02
CA LEU A 13 -27.86 3.91 17.20
C LEU A 13 -27.08 4.85 18.14
N VAL A 14 -26.14 4.31 18.93
CA VAL A 14 -25.30 5.08 19.87
C VAL A 14 -24.43 6.11 19.12
N MET A 15 -24.06 5.80 17.87
CA MET A 15 -23.28 6.69 17.00
C MET A 15 -24.17 7.68 16.22
N GLY A 16 -25.46 7.76 16.56
CA GLY A 16 -26.51 8.43 15.79
C GLY A 16 -27.02 7.55 14.65
N SER A 17 -28.09 7.99 13.99
CA SER A 17 -28.75 7.22 12.94
C SER A 17 -29.37 8.09 11.85
N ARG A 18 -29.66 7.46 10.70
CA ARG A 18 -30.44 8.02 9.60
C ARG A 18 -31.69 7.18 9.39
N THR A 19 -32.83 7.85 9.33
CA THR A 19 -34.12 7.19 9.10
C THR A 19 -34.58 7.47 7.68
N TYR A 20 -34.88 6.41 6.95
CA TYR A 20 -35.37 6.46 5.58
C TYR A 20 -36.83 5.99 5.58
N THR A 21 -37.72 6.82 5.03
CA THR A 21 -39.15 6.53 4.91
C THR A 21 -39.53 6.44 3.44
N CYS A 22 -40.41 5.49 3.10
CA CYS A 22 -40.96 5.41 1.76
C CYS A 22 -41.77 6.69 1.44
N SER A 23 -41.62 7.21 0.22
CA SER A 23 -42.41 8.36 -0.27
C SER A 23 -43.83 7.98 -0.67
N ASN A 24 -44.13 6.69 -0.82
CA ASN A 24 -45.45 6.21 -1.19
C ASN A 24 -46.35 6.11 0.06
N GLY A 25 -47.37 6.98 0.14
CA GLY A 25 -48.29 7.06 1.28
C GLY A 25 -49.16 5.82 1.51
N ARG A 26 -49.14 4.82 0.62
CA ARG A 26 -49.87 3.56 0.79
C ARG A 26 -49.16 2.55 1.70
N TYR A 27 -47.85 2.67 1.91
CA TYR A 27 -47.08 1.75 2.75
C TYR A 27 -46.09 2.52 3.64
N LEU A 28 -46.27 2.42 4.96
CA LEU A 28 -45.42 3.11 5.93
C LEU A 28 -44.14 2.31 6.23
N HIS A 29 -43.29 2.13 5.22
CA HIS A 29 -42.01 1.45 5.41
C HIS A 29 -40.97 2.43 5.91
N THR A 30 -40.43 2.16 7.10
CA THR A 30 -39.38 2.97 7.72
C THR A 30 -38.19 2.09 8.04
N LYS A 31 -36.98 2.54 7.66
CA LYS A 31 -35.72 1.87 7.99
C LYS A 31 -34.77 2.84 8.66
N THR A 32 -34.38 2.53 9.89
CA THR A 32 -33.37 3.29 10.64
C THR A 32 -32.02 2.58 10.54
N LEU A 33 -31.00 3.32 10.12
CA LEU A 33 -29.63 2.84 9.98
C LEU A 33 -28.72 3.60 10.91
N GLY A 34 -27.97 2.90 11.77
CA GLY A 34 -26.94 3.51 12.60
C GLY A 34 -25.76 4.03 11.78
N ASN A 35 -25.13 5.10 12.26
CA ASN A 35 -23.97 5.70 11.59
C ASN A 35 -22.73 4.80 11.70
N THR A 36 -21.86 4.89 10.70
CA THR A 36 -20.59 4.18 10.69
C THR A 36 -19.55 4.89 11.54
N CYS A 37 -18.65 4.11 12.16
CA CYS A 37 -17.63 4.67 13.05
C CYS A 37 -16.43 5.31 12.32
N LYS A 38 -16.25 5.00 11.02
CA LYS A 38 -15.13 5.44 10.17
C LYS A 38 -13.74 5.07 10.72
N SER A 39 -13.67 4.16 11.69
CA SER A 39 -12.41 3.65 12.24
C SER A 39 -11.76 2.68 11.26
N ARG A 40 -10.43 2.78 11.10
CA ARG A 40 -9.64 1.82 10.31
C ARG A 40 -9.60 0.43 10.95
N ALA A 41 -9.85 0.32 12.26
CA ALA A 41 -9.92 -0.96 12.96
C ALA A 41 -11.24 -1.71 12.68
N CYS A 42 -12.27 -1.01 12.22
CA CYS A 42 -13.55 -1.63 11.91
C CYS A 42 -13.51 -2.27 10.52
N ASN A 43 -13.79 -3.57 10.43
CA ASN A 43 -13.73 -4.31 9.16
C ASN A 43 -14.59 -3.67 8.05
N SER A 44 -15.86 -3.39 8.32
CA SER A 44 -16.77 -2.81 7.31
C SER A 44 -16.37 -1.41 6.86
N CYS A 45 -15.96 -0.55 7.80
CA CYS A 45 -15.51 0.80 7.49
C CYS A 45 -14.16 0.79 6.76
N GLY A 46 -13.22 -0.02 7.23
CA GLY A 46 -11.90 -0.20 6.67
C GLY A 46 -11.94 -0.71 5.23
N VAL A 47 -12.77 -1.73 4.95
CA VAL A 47 -12.99 -2.24 3.58
C VAL A 47 -13.54 -1.15 2.68
N LYS A 48 -14.57 -0.40 3.11
CA LYS A 48 -15.12 0.70 2.32
C LYS A 48 -14.07 1.79 2.02
N SER A 49 -13.31 2.21 3.02
CA SER A 49 -12.24 3.19 2.84
C SER A 49 -11.13 2.69 1.92
N THR A 50 -10.79 1.40 2.01
CA THR A 50 -9.82 0.75 1.13
C THR A 50 -10.31 0.76 -0.31
N ASN A 51 -11.55 0.36 -0.56
CA ASN A 51 -12.13 0.35 -1.92
C ASN A 51 -12.18 1.75 -2.53
N GLN A 52 -12.54 2.77 -1.74
CA GLN A 52 -12.52 4.17 -2.19
C GLN A 52 -11.11 4.64 -2.54
N TRP A 53 -10.11 4.23 -1.76
CA TRP A 53 -8.71 4.53 -2.05
C TRP A 53 -8.23 3.82 -3.32
N ILE A 54 -8.56 2.53 -3.49
CA ILE A 54 -8.23 1.74 -4.69
C ILE A 54 -8.80 2.40 -5.94
N ALA A 55 -10.09 2.75 -5.94
CA ALA A 55 -10.75 3.39 -7.07
C ALA A 55 -10.07 4.72 -7.44
N LYS A 56 -9.66 5.52 -6.44
CA LYS A 56 -8.91 6.75 -6.66
C LYS A 56 -7.52 6.47 -7.25
N GLN A 57 -6.80 5.46 -6.76
CA GLN A 57 -5.49 5.12 -7.32
C GLN A 57 -5.62 4.63 -8.77
N GLN A 58 -6.58 3.76 -9.07
CA GLN A 58 -6.85 3.27 -10.43
C GLN A 58 -7.18 4.40 -11.41
N SER A 59 -7.78 5.50 -10.96
CA SER A 59 -8.03 6.67 -11.82
C SER A 59 -6.81 7.55 -12.11
N ILE A 60 -5.73 7.41 -11.32
CA ILE A 60 -4.53 8.26 -11.41
C ILE A 60 -3.36 7.48 -12.03
N LEU A 61 -3.25 6.20 -11.69
CA LEU A 61 -2.14 5.35 -12.10
C LEU A 61 -2.28 4.92 -13.57
N PRO A 62 -1.16 4.77 -14.30
CA PRO A 62 -1.19 4.31 -15.68
C PRO A 62 -1.70 2.87 -15.77
N ASP A 63 -2.53 2.61 -16.77
CA ASP A 63 -2.98 1.26 -17.14
C ASP A 63 -1.82 0.50 -17.80
N CYS A 64 -1.08 -0.24 -16.98
CA CYS A 64 0.07 -1.02 -17.39
C CYS A 64 0.29 -2.20 -16.43
N GLU A 65 1.21 -3.09 -16.79
CA GLU A 65 1.62 -4.16 -15.88
C GLU A 65 2.47 -3.60 -14.74
N TRP A 66 2.28 -4.14 -13.54
CA TRP A 66 3.03 -3.77 -12.34
C TRP A 66 3.81 -4.97 -11.80
N GLN A 67 4.91 -4.67 -11.11
CA GLN A 67 5.76 -5.64 -10.44
C GLN A 67 5.79 -5.28 -8.97
N HIS A 68 5.45 -6.26 -8.12
CA HIS A 68 5.52 -6.10 -6.69
C HIS A 68 6.89 -6.55 -6.21
N ILE A 69 7.56 -5.71 -5.42
CA ILE A 69 8.92 -5.88 -4.93
C ILE A 69 8.93 -5.60 -3.43
N THR A 70 9.32 -6.57 -2.62
CA THR A 70 9.45 -6.39 -1.18
C THR A 70 10.92 -6.27 -0.79
N PHE A 71 11.25 -5.24 -0.01
CA PHE A 71 12.54 -5.06 0.65
C PHE A 71 12.41 -5.31 2.15
N THR A 72 13.09 -6.33 2.67
CA THR A 72 13.03 -6.70 4.08
C THR A 72 14.24 -6.19 4.85
N MET A 73 14.00 -5.50 5.97
CA MET A 73 15.04 -5.03 6.89
C MET A 73 15.69 -6.20 7.64
N PRO A 74 17.03 -6.25 7.74
CA PRO A 74 17.71 -7.21 8.59
C PRO A 74 17.27 -7.18 10.05
N ASP A 75 17.14 -8.35 10.64
CA ASP A 75 16.74 -8.54 12.03
C ASP A 75 17.67 -7.84 13.04
N ILE A 76 18.96 -7.78 12.76
CA ILE A 76 19.96 -7.10 13.59
C ILE A 76 19.66 -5.59 13.75
N LEU A 77 18.98 -4.97 12.77
CA LEU A 77 18.60 -3.56 12.81
C LEU A 77 17.24 -3.33 13.46
N TRP A 78 16.43 -4.37 13.67
CA TRP A 78 15.08 -4.24 14.23
C TRP A 78 15.04 -3.51 15.58
N PRO A 79 15.93 -3.77 16.56
CA PRO A 79 15.89 -3.07 17.85
C PRO A 79 16.05 -1.54 17.72
N ILE A 80 16.87 -1.10 16.75
CA ILE A 80 17.16 0.33 16.50
C ILE A 80 15.89 1.02 15.98
N PHE A 81 15.27 0.47 14.93
CA PHE A 81 14.06 1.04 14.32
C PHE A 81 12.82 0.88 15.20
N LYS A 82 12.78 -0.16 16.03
CA LYS A 82 11.72 -0.34 17.03
C LYS A 82 11.74 0.75 18.09
N SER A 83 12.93 1.11 18.55
CA SER A 83 13.14 2.19 19.53
C SER A 83 13.02 3.58 18.90
N ASN A 84 13.40 3.72 17.62
CA ASN A 84 13.45 4.98 16.89
C ASN A 84 12.50 4.98 15.69
N ARG A 85 11.19 4.99 15.96
CA ARG A 85 10.15 4.85 14.93
C ARG A 85 10.18 5.94 13.85
N HIS A 86 10.71 7.12 14.15
CA HIS A 86 10.87 8.19 13.17
C HIS A 86 11.79 7.78 12.01
N LEU A 87 12.78 6.92 12.24
CA LEU A 87 13.71 6.46 11.21
C LEU A 87 13.04 5.64 10.11
N LEU A 88 11.85 5.08 10.36
CA LEU A 88 11.14 4.25 9.39
C LEU A 88 10.75 5.02 8.12
N GLU A 89 10.59 6.34 8.22
CA GLU A 89 10.27 7.17 7.05
C GLU A 89 11.39 7.15 6.01
N HIS A 90 12.65 6.99 6.45
CA HIS A 90 13.80 6.93 5.56
C HIS A 90 13.82 5.65 4.71
N LEU A 91 13.16 4.58 5.17
CA LEU A 91 13.12 3.31 4.44
C LEU A 91 12.40 3.41 3.10
N PHE A 92 11.40 4.29 3.00
CA PHE A 92 10.75 4.57 1.73
C PHE A 92 11.74 5.09 0.69
N ARG A 93 12.57 6.05 1.09
CA ARG A 93 13.58 6.66 0.22
C ARG A 93 14.67 5.65 -0.15
N CYS A 94 15.21 4.93 0.83
CA CYS A 94 16.24 3.92 0.57
C CYS A 94 15.75 2.87 -0.44
N ALA A 95 14.53 2.38 -0.27
CA ALA A 95 13.92 1.42 -1.17
C ALA A 95 13.68 1.98 -2.59
N SER A 96 13.13 3.21 -2.69
CA SER A 96 12.85 3.82 -3.99
C SER A 96 14.12 4.14 -4.76
N ASP A 97 15.17 4.60 -4.07
CA ASP A 97 16.42 5.03 -4.69
C ASP A 97 17.11 3.87 -5.43
N VAL A 98 17.03 2.63 -4.90
CA VAL A 98 17.53 1.43 -5.58
C VAL A 98 16.85 1.24 -6.95
N LEU A 99 15.52 1.28 -6.99
CA LEU A 99 14.75 1.04 -8.22
C LEU A 99 14.89 2.21 -9.20
N LEU A 100 14.85 3.45 -8.71
CA LEU A 100 15.02 4.65 -9.52
C LEU A 100 16.42 4.71 -10.14
N HIS A 101 17.46 4.40 -9.37
CA HIS A 101 18.83 4.34 -9.88
C HIS A 101 18.92 3.35 -11.05
N TRP A 102 18.38 2.15 -10.87
CA TRP A 102 18.41 1.11 -11.90
C TRP A 102 17.62 1.49 -13.16
N ALA A 103 16.43 2.06 -13.01
CA ALA A 103 15.62 2.54 -14.14
C ALA A 103 16.31 3.68 -14.90
N LYS A 104 16.99 4.58 -14.17
CA LYS A 104 17.75 5.70 -14.74
C LYS A 104 18.92 5.23 -15.61
N GLN A 105 19.62 4.15 -15.23
CA GLN A 105 20.66 3.56 -16.09
C GLN A 105 20.10 3.13 -17.47
N LYS A 106 18.81 2.80 -17.53
CA LYS A 106 18.11 2.45 -18.78
C LYS A 106 17.44 3.65 -19.47
N ASN A 107 17.57 4.85 -18.91
CA ASN A 107 16.86 6.07 -19.36
C ASN A 107 15.34 5.88 -19.41
N ILE A 108 14.78 5.16 -18.43
CA ILE A 108 13.34 4.92 -18.29
C ILE A 108 12.88 5.57 -16.99
N ASP A 109 11.83 6.37 -17.06
CA ASP A 109 11.14 6.93 -15.91
C ASP A 109 9.96 6.05 -15.52
N VAL A 110 9.97 5.51 -14.30
CA VAL A 110 9.02 4.49 -13.82
C VAL A 110 8.08 5.07 -12.77
N GLY A 111 6.83 4.60 -12.77
CA GLY A 111 5.89 4.87 -11.68
C GLY A 111 6.12 3.89 -10.53
N MET A 112 6.00 4.37 -9.29
CA MET A 112 6.05 3.51 -8.11
C MET A 112 5.14 4.00 -6.99
N PHE A 113 4.62 3.06 -6.21
CA PHE A 113 4.02 3.33 -4.90
C PHE A 113 4.56 2.36 -3.88
N SER A 114 4.67 2.80 -2.64
CA SER A 114 5.30 2.03 -1.56
C SER A 114 4.46 2.03 -0.29
N ALA A 115 4.53 0.94 0.45
CA ALA A 115 3.87 0.74 1.73
C ALA A 115 4.87 0.20 2.75
N LEU A 116 4.88 0.78 3.95
CA LEU A 116 5.69 0.32 5.06
C LEU A 116 4.89 -0.64 5.94
N HIS A 117 5.45 -1.82 6.12
CA HIS A 117 4.97 -2.83 7.05
C HIS A 117 6.00 -3.00 8.16
N THR A 118 5.52 -3.07 9.41
CA THR A 118 6.40 -3.15 10.60
C THR A 118 6.30 -4.50 11.31
N PHE A 119 5.27 -5.26 10.99
CA PHE A 119 5.01 -6.57 11.54
C PHE A 119 4.75 -7.55 10.40
N GLY A 120 5.22 -8.79 10.58
CA GLY A 120 4.88 -9.90 9.71
C GLY A 120 3.52 -10.52 10.06
N ARG A 121 3.15 -11.57 9.32
CA ARG A 121 1.88 -12.30 9.53
C ARG A 121 1.72 -12.86 10.95
N GLN A 122 2.81 -13.24 11.60
CA GLN A 122 2.80 -13.77 12.97
C GLN A 122 2.77 -12.65 14.04
N LEU A 123 2.61 -11.38 13.64
CA LEU A 123 2.70 -10.20 14.50
C LEU A 123 4.05 -10.07 15.22
N THR A 124 5.07 -10.77 14.72
CA THR A 124 6.47 -10.54 15.05
C THR A 124 6.95 -9.29 14.34
N TRP A 125 7.88 -8.58 14.97
CA TRP A 125 8.52 -7.45 14.32
C TRP A 125 9.23 -7.94 13.07
N ASN A 126 8.87 -7.40 11.91
CA ASN A 126 9.47 -7.73 10.63
C ASN A 126 9.21 -6.52 9.73
N THR A 127 10.16 -5.59 9.75
CA THR A 127 10.01 -4.34 9.01
C THR A 127 10.36 -4.57 7.55
N HIS A 128 9.42 -4.30 6.65
CA HIS A 128 9.61 -4.43 5.21
C HIS A 128 8.88 -3.30 4.47
N ILE A 129 9.44 -2.91 3.33
CA ILE A 129 8.78 -2.01 2.39
C ILE A 129 8.28 -2.85 1.22
N ASP A 130 6.98 -2.77 0.97
CA ASP A 130 6.36 -3.29 -0.23
C ASP A 130 6.27 -2.19 -1.26
N LEU A 131 6.85 -2.40 -2.44
CA LEU A 131 6.78 -1.49 -3.57
C LEU A 131 6.02 -2.15 -4.70
N SER A 132 5.21 -1.38 -5.39
CA SER A 132 4.71 -1.74 -6.70
C SER A 132 5.29 -0.76 -7.70
N VAL A 133 6.02 -1.28 -8.68
CA VAL A 133 6.69 -0.51 -9.72
C VAL A 133 6.13 -0.90 -11.09
N THR A 134 5.98 0.08 -11.98
CA THR A 134 5.51 -0.18 -13.34
C THR A 134 6.52 -1.08 -14.10
N ARG A 135 6.04 -2.09 -14.83
CA ARG A 135 6.84 -2.94 -15.73
C ARG A 135 7.16 -2.26 -17.07
N GLY A 136 7.06 -0.95 -17.08
CA GLY A 136 7.50 -0.08 -18.15
C GLY A 136 7.55 1.35 -17.67
N GLY A 137 7.99 2.24 -18.53
CA GLY A 137 8.07 3.66 -18.20
C GLY A 137 8.34 4.50 -19.42
N LEU A 138 8.26 5.81 -19.27
CA LEU A 138 8.56 6.74 -20.35
C LEU A 138 10.07 6.82 -20.57
N CYS A 139 10.52 6.58 -21.79
CA CYS A 139 11.92 6.76 -22.11
C CYS A 139 12.23 8.25 -22.26
N ILE A 140 13.08 8.78 -21.39
CA ILE A 140 13.41 10.22 -21.31
C ILE A 140 13.91 10.78 -22.65
N LYS A 141 14.61 9.97 -23.45
CA LYS A 141 15.18 10.38 -24.74
C LYS A 141 14.20 10.36 -25.90
N SER A 142 13.20 9.50 -25.86
CA SER A 142 12.34 9.22 -27.02
C SER A 142 10.86 9.47 -26.77
N ASP A 143 10.48 9.81 -25.53
CA ASP A 143 9.09 9.99 -25.08
C ASP A 143 8.16 8.82 -25.47
N LYS A 144 8.73 7.62 -25.47
CA LYS A 144 8.03 6.37 -25.80
C LYS A 144 8.07 5.45 -24.60
N TRP A 145 6.96 4.77 -24.36
CA TRP A 145 6.89 3.71 -23.37
C TRP A 145 7.88 2.59 -23.71
N LYS A 146 8.70 2.20 -22.73
CA LYS A 146 9.62 1.07 -22.85
C LYS A 146 9.42 0.09 -21.70
N PRO A 147 9.40 -1.23 -21.96
CA PRO A 147 9.29 -2.21 -20.91
C PRO A 147 10.55 -2.24 -20.03
N ILE A 148 10.35 -2.52 -18.76
CA ILE A 148 11.41 -2.71 -17.77
C ILE A 148 11.04 -3.85 -16.84
N TYR A 149 12.03 -4.63 -16.44
CA TYR A 149 11.82 -5.76 -15.52
C TYR A 149 12.94 -5.76 -14.49
N PHE A 150 12.57 -5.65 -13.22
CA PHE A 150 13.49 -5.74 -12.11
C PHE A 150 13.67 -7.22 -11.75
N ASN A 151 14.90 -7.65 -11.49
CA ASN A 151 15.23 -9.05 -11.14
C ASN A 151 15.91 -9.11 -9.76
N GLU A 152 16.04 -10.31 -9.19
CA GLU A 152 16.58 -10.48 -7.83
C GLU A 152 18.04 -10.03 -7.68
N LYS A 153 18.81 -9.87 -8.77
CA LYS A 153 20.21 -9.43 -8.72
C LYS A 153 20.37 -7.91 -8.53
N LEU A 154 19.36 -7.21 -8.03
CA LEU A 154 19.45 -5.80 -7.65
C LEU A 154 20.48 -5.55 -6.53
N GLU A 155 20.78 -6.57 -5.72
CA GLU A 155 21.68 -6.47 -4.55
C GLU A 155 23.15 -6.22 -4.90
N ASN A 156 23.60 -6.48 -6.13
CA ASN A 156 25.05 -6.62 -6.43
C ASN A 156 25.61 -5.59 -7.42
N GLN A 157 24.89 -4.51 -7.74
CA GLN A 157 25.32 -3.59 -8.81
C GLN A 157 25.69 -2.17 -8.38
N ASP A 158 25.55 -1.81 -7.09
CA ASP A 158 26.00 -0.50 -6.61
C ASP A 158 26.59 -0.60 -5.17
N PRO A 159 27.93 -0.51 -5.00
CA PRO A 159 28.57 -0.54 -3.69
C PRO A 159 28.39 0.75 -2.87
N ASP A 160 27.92 1.84 -3.50
CA ASP A 160 27.74 3.15 -2.84
C ASP A 160 26.29 3.36 -2.34
N LEU A 161 25.33 2.60 -2.87
CA LEU A 161 24.03 2.52 -2.22
C LEU A 161 24.20 1.70 -0.93
N ILE A 162 23.72 2.26 0.17
CA ILE A 162 23.60 1.58 1.46
C ILE A 162 22.61 0.41 1.25
N THR A 163 23.12 -0.70 0.73
CA THR A 163 22.48 -2.00 0.54
C THR A 163 22.58 -2.94 1.77
N PRO A 164 22.93 -2.54 3.01
CA PRO A 164 22.78 -3.43 4.16
C PRO A 164 21.34 -3.44 4.72
N ALA A 165 20.36 -2.75 4.11
CA ALA A 165 18.98 -2.71 4.60
C ALA A 165 18.01 -3.67 3.88
N ILE A 166 18.50 -4.42 2.88
CA ILE A 166 17.70 -5.34 2.06
C ILE A 166 18.27 -6.73 2.24
N GLN A 167 17.57 -7.57 3.01
CA GLN A 167 17.96 -8.96 3.25
C GLN A 167 17.42 -9.91 2.19
N SER A 168 16.38 -9.49 1.47
CA SER A 168 15.74 -10.26 0.43
C SER A 168 14.92 -9.36 -0.47
N VAL A 169 14.94 -9.64 -1.77
CA VAL A 169 14.01 -9.07 -2.75
C VAL A 169 13.03 -10.16 -3.18
N ALA A 170 11.77 -10.03 -2.80
CA ALA A 170 10.71 -10.90 -3.32
C ALA A 170 10.01 -10.20 -4.49
N ILE A 171 9.93 -10.87 -5.64
CA ILE A 171 9.29 -10.33 -6.84
C ILE A 171 8.07 -11.19 -7.19
N THR A 172 6.88 -10.62 -7.15
CA THR A 172 5.66 -11.29 -7.61
C THR A 172 5.11 -10.61 -8.86
N ARG A 173 4.62 -11.42 -9.81
CA ARG A 173 3.92 -10.93 -10.99
C ARG A 173 2.55 -10.42 -10.55
N GLY A 174 2.29 -9.14 -10.77
CA GLY A 174 0.96 -8.58 -10.63
C GLY A 174 0.11 -9.01 -11.82
N ASP A 175 -0.34 -10.27 -11.84
CA ASP A 175 -1.42 -10.66 -12.74
C ASP A 175 -2.66 -9.92 -12.21
N GLY A 176 -3.09 -8.88 -12.92
CA GLY A 176 -4.19 -7.99 -12.54
C GLY A 176 -5.58 -8.63 -12.50
N GLN A 177 -5.68 -9.93 -12.19
CA GLN A 177 -6.96 -10.59 -11.94
C GLN A 177 -7.27 -10.55 -10.44
N SER A 178 -8.10 -9.58 -10.06
CA SER A 178 -8.96 -9.70 -8.88
C SER A 178 -9.93 -10.87 -9.11
N ASN A 179 -9.61 -12.05 -8.59
CA ASN A 179 -10.62 -13.09 -8.39
C ASN A 179 -11.38 -12.77 -7.09
N SER A 180 -12.54 -12.16 -7.26
CA SER A 180 -13.65 -12.18 -6.31
C SER A 180 -14.91 -12.62 -7.05
#